data_AF-A0A7S3XZ76-F1
#
_entry.id   AF-A0A7S3XZ76-F1
#
_cell.length_a   1.000
_cell.length_b   1.000
_cell.length_c   1.000
_cell.angle_alpha   90.00
_cell.angle_beta   90.00
_cell.angle_gamma   90.00
#
_symmetry.space_group_name_H-M   'P 1'
#
loop_
_entity.id
_entity.type
_entity.pdbx_description
1 polymer ?
#
loop_
_entity_poly.entity_id
_entity_poly.type
_entity_poly.pdbx_seq_one_letter_code
_entity_poly.pdbx_strand_id
1 'polypeptide(L)'
;CGINCKVQRSKEIYVSAEGYVFPCCWLQGSMYNQRLPARRREAVRLVEAAHPGEGLAALSLLRRPVAEVLASPFYARLLTASWRQPLGGGRVKTCAQVCGSELDAFQAQFENRRDFQQIVRQKMGDAAHRALGVFRRKKNKAAREEVQQSESLKRVQKICAVVYSSLTGTAEEVAKSIQSSMGGEALTLNISELKHDLMHRIRSLGGIIIFVVATTGEGEFIEDAKPFIQAQGKAQKDTLKGLKVAMCGLGSTFYDKFNNAGKMALQLLKDKGAEEICSPVWLDAAQFRKSMPEQMMPWFVSDLSPALIKLADSVEVTEGIELLDESKSSKHRSPHEAQWERSKTLTVLSNDELRQNTENGSTKLIIFRCPDDFSFQTCDNIGVFPDAPAAAGAPFPRPRYYTAASAAAADDDDRAAGVGGEEGGGGEGHRRLALVV
;
A
#
# COMPACT_ATOMS: atom_id res chain seq x y z
N CYS A 1 -4.77 -17.04 37.86
CA CYS A 1 -3.37 -16.97 37.41
C CYS A 1 -3.02 -18.15 36.50
N GLY A 2 -3.26 -18.05 35.19
CA GLY A 2 -2.91 -19.12 34.24
C GLY A 2 -2.46 -18.59 32.88
N ILE A 3 -1.80 -19.45 32.10
CA ILE A 3 -1.50 -19.21 30.69
C ILE A 3 -2.44 -20.07 29.85
N ASN A 4 -3.22 -19.44 28.99
CA ASN A 4 -4.02 -20.10 27.98
C ASN A 4 -3.28 -19.98 26.64
N CYS A 5 -2.34 -20.89 26.41
CA CYS A 5 -1.42 -20.79 25.28
C CYS A 5 -2.18 -20.87 23.94
N LYS A 6 -2.12 -19.77 23.17
CA LYS A 6 -2.81 -19.67 21.87
C LYS A 6 -2.32 -20.70 20.86
N VAL A 7 -1.01 -20.95 20.83
CA VAL A 7 -0.37 -21.86 19.87
C VAL A 7 -0.50 -23.34 20.28
N GLN A 8 -0.70 -23.62 21.58
CA GLN A 8 -0.98 -24.99 22.03
C GLN A 8 -2.30 -25.53 21.46
N ARG A 9 -3.28 -24.66 21.20
CA ARG A 9 -4.57 -25.04 20.60
C ARG A 9 -4.42 -25.47 19.15
N SER A 10 -3.58 -24.77 18.39
CA SER A 10 -3.30 -25.09 16.98
C SER A 10 -2.23 -26.19 16.81
N LYS A 11 -1.54 -26.59 17.90
CA LYS A 11 -0.44 -27.58 17.90
C LYS A 11 0.70 -27.20 16.94
N GLU A 12 0.94 -25.90 16.81
CA GLU A 12 1.98 -25.37 15.92
C GLU A 12 3.28 -25.11 16.68
N ILE A 13 4.38 -25.00 15.91
CA ILE A 13 5.68 -24.56 16.38
C ILE A 13 6.20 -23.47 15.44
N TYR A 14 7.01 -22.56 15.95
CA TYR A 14 7.62 -21.51 15.14
C TYR A 14 9.07 -21.89 14.82
N VAL A 15 9.44 -21.82 13.54
CA VAL A 15 10.81 -21.98 13.07
C VAL A 15 11.28 -20.64 12.52
N SER A 16 12.37 -20.09 13.08
CA SER A 16 12.92 -18.83 12.59
C SER A 16 13.63 -19.01 11.24
N ALA A 17 13.89 -17.89 10.54
CA ALA A 17 14.70 -17.89 9.32
C ALA A 17 16.14 -18.41 9.53
N GLU A 18 16.64 -18.36 10.77
CA GLU A 18 17.95 -18.90 11.16
C GLU A 18 17.90 -20.40 11.54
N GLY A 19 16.72 -21.03 11.47
CA GLY A 19 16.54 -22.45 11.76
C GLY A 19 16.36 -22.80 13.24
N TYR A 20 16.06 -21.83 14.11
CA TYR A 20 15.79 -22.08 15.52
C TYR A 20 14.31 -22.39 15.77
N VAL A 21 14.02 -23.42 16.56
CA VAL A 21 12.66 -23.80 16.94
C VAL A 21 12.25 -23.13 18.24
N PHE A 22 11.11 -22.44 18.21
CA PHE A 22 10.46 -21.83 19.36
C PHE A 22 8.99 -22.25 19.45
N PRO A 23 8.36 -22.18 20.64
CA PRO A 23 6.95 -22.53 20.81
C PRO A 23 6.01 -21.56 20.08
N CYS A 24 6.43 -20.32 19.82
CA CYS A 24 5.66 -19.32 19.09
C CYS A 24 6.54 -18.14 18.62
N CYS A 25 6.04 -17.40 17.63
CA CYS A 25 6.72 -16.22 17.09
C CYS A 25 6.89 -15.10 18.12
N TRP A 26 5.98 -14.95 19.10
CA TRP A 26 6.09 -13.90 20.12
C TRP A 26 7.28 -14.13 21.06
N LEU A 27 7.46 -15.38 21.53
CA LEU A 27 8.60 -15.70 22.38
C LEU A 27 9.90 -15.59 21.59
N GLN A 28 9.92 -16.10 20.36
CA GLN A 28 11.07 -15.96 19.47
C GLN A 28 11.43 -14.49 19.21
N GLY A 29 10.44 -13.65 18.90
CA GLY A 29 10.63 -12.23 18.64
C GLY A 29 11.23 -11.46 19.83
N SER A 30 11.04 -11.95 21.06
CA SER A 30 11.71 -11.39 22.24
C SER A 30 13.25 -11.48 22.18
N MET A 31 13.81 -12.34 21.32
CA MET A 31 15.24 -12.44 21.02
C MET A 31 15.79 -11.26 20.24
N TYR A 32 14.97 -10.52 19.49
CA TYR A 32 15.44 -9.43 18.63
C TYR A 32 15.08 -8.04 19.19
N ASN A 33 14.77 -7.95 20.48
CA ASN A 33 14.57 -6.65 21.11
C ASN A 33 15.91 -5.88 21.17
N GLN A 34 16.17 -5.09 20.13
CA GLN A 34 17.40 -4.32 19.92
C GLN A 34 17.65 -3.28 21.04
N ARG A 35 16.62 -2.94 21.83
CA ARG A 35 16.73 -2.03 22.98
C ARG A 35 17.36 -2.70 24.21
N LEU A 36 17.57 -4.02 24.17
CA LEU A 36 18.18 -4.79 25.25
C LEU A 36 19.45 -5.50 24.75
N PRO A 37 20.54 -5.50 25.54
CA PRO A 37 21.69 -6.37 25.30
C PRO A 37 21.22 -7.84 25.23
N ALA A 38 21.88 -8.67 24.41
CA ALA A 38 21.47 -10.07 24.17
C ALA A 38 21.19 -10.86 25.47
N ARG A 39 22.09 -10.75 26.46
CA ARG A 39 21.96 -11.37 27.81
C ARG A 39 20.73 -10.95 28.63
N ARG A 40 20.07 -9.85 28.23
CA ARG A 40 18.85 -9.32 28.88
C ARG A 40 17.59 -9.61 28.07
N ARG A 41 17.70 -10.24 26.90
CA ARG A 41 16.56 -10.63 26.06
C ARG A 41 15.94 -11.90 26.63
N GLU A 42 14.62 -11.93 26.74
CA GLU A 42 13.93 -12.94 27.54
C GLU A 42 14.13 -14.34 26.97
N ALA A 43 13.87 -14.56 25.68
CA ALA A 43 14.09 -15.86 25.05
C ALA A 43 15.55 -16.32 25.13
N VAL A 44 16.52 -15.44 24.88
CA VAL A 44 17.95 -15.78 24.97
C VAL A 44 18.29 -16.29 26.37
N ARG A 45 17.89 -15.55 27.41
CA ARG A 45 18.11 -15.92 28.82
C ARG A 45 17.45 -17.25 29.18
N LEU A 46 16.22 -17.49 28.69
CA LEU A 46 15.49 -18.74 28.96
C LEU A 46 16.18 -19.94 28.31
N VAL A 47 16.69 -19.77 27.09
CA VAL A 47 17.40 -20.83 26.38
C VAL A 47 18.77 -21.08 27.01
N GLU A 48 19.53 -20.04 27.37
CA GLU A 48 20.81 -20.18 28.09
C GLU A 48 20.63 -20.84 29.47
N ALA A 49 19.54 -20.55 30.18
CA ALA A 49 19.22 -21.20 31.45
C ALA A 49 18.79 -22.67 31.26
N ALA A 50 18.14 -23.00 30.14
CA ALA A 50 17.75 -24.36 29.79
C ALA A 50 18.93 -25.21 29.31
N HIS A 51 19.89 -24.55 28.64
CA HIS A 51 21.01 -25.16 27.94
C HIS A 51 22.32 -24.41 28.24
N PRO A 52 22.85 -24.50 29.47
CA PRO A 52 24.11 -23.86 29.81
C PRO A 52 25.24 -24.33 28.89
N GLY A 53 26.00 -23.40 28.32
CA GLY A 53 27.12 -23.67 27.42
C GLY A 53 26.77 -23.81 25.93
N GLU A 54 25.55 -24.24 25.60
CA GLU A 54 25.11 -24.39 24.20
C GLU A 54 24.18 -23.27 23.72
N GLY A 55 23.33 -22.75 24.62
CA GLY A 55 22.44 -21.63 24.30
C GLY A 55 21.53 -21.92 23.11
N LEU A 56 21.41 -20.95 22.18
CA LEU A 56 20.51 -21.03 21.02
C LEU A 56 20.83 -22.19 20.08
N ALA A 57 22.08 -22.65 20.02
CA ALA A 57 22.46 -23.78 19.19
C ALA A 57 21.71 -25.07 19.57
N ALA A 58 21.26 -25.19 20.83
CA ALA A 58 20.47 -26.31 21.31
C ALA A 58 19.06 -26.38 20.67
N LEU A 59 18.59 -25.28 20.08
CA LEU A 59 17.29 -25.20 19.40
C LEU A 59 17.41 -25.20 17.86
N SER A 60 18.60 -25.43 17.32
CA SER A 60 18.88 -25.33 15.89
C SER A 60 18.56 -26.63 15.14
N LEU A 61 17.63 -26.57 14.17
CA LEU A 61 17.36 -27.68 13.25
C LEU A 61 18.54 -28.03 12.34
N LEU A 62 19.48 -27.10 12.15
CA LEU A 62 20.72 -27.36 11.43
C LEU A 62 21.67 -28.30 12.18
N ARG A 63 21.43 -28.55 13.47
CA ARG A 63 22.30 -29.35 14.34
C ARG A 63 21.67 -30.64 14.82
N ARG A 64 20.34 -30.70 14.90
CA ARG A 64 19.61 -31.85 15.44
C ARG A 64 18.17 -31.93 14.93
N PRO A 65 17.55 -33.12 14.92
CA PRO A 65 16.16 -33.29 14.51
C PRO A 65 15.17 -32.54 15.41
N VAL A 66 14.03 -32.13 14.85
CA VAL A 66 12.98 -31.39 15.58
C VAL A 66 12.48 -32.13 16.83
N ALA A 67 12.41 -33.46 16.79
CA ALA A 67 11.99 -34.28 17.93
C ALA A 67 12.92 -34.11 19.14
N GLU A 68 14.23 -34.00 18.90
CA GLU A 68 15.22 -33.78 19.96
C GLU A 68 15.12 -32.36 20.54
N VAL A 69 14.87 -31.36 19.68
CA VAL A 69 14.64 -29.97 20.13
C VAL A 69 13.40 -29.87 21.03
N LEU A 70 12.30 -30.53 20.65
CA LEU A 70 11.05 -30.51 21.41
C LEU A 70 11.12 -31.31 22.72
N ALA A 71 12.00 -32.30 22.80
CA ALA A 71 12.29 -33.04 24.02
C ALA A 71 13.20 -32.27 25.00
N SER A 72 13.73 -31.10 24.60
CA SER A 72 14.72 -30.38 25.38
C SER A 72 14.18 -29.77 26.69
N PRO A 73 15.06 -29.50 27.70
CA PRO A 73 14.68 -28.86 28.96
C PRO A 73 13.96 -27.51 28.81
N PHE A 74 14.21 -26.80 27.70
CA PHE A 74 13.54 -25.55 27.37
C PHE A 74 12.01 -25.74 27.24
N TYR A 75 11.56 -26.78 26.53
CA TYR A 75 10.15 -27.12 26.36
C TYR A 75 9.59 -27.91 27.55
N ALA A 76 10.37 -28.87 28.06
CA ALA A 76 9.91 -29.81 29.07
C ALA A 76 9.81 -29.20 30.48
N ARG A 77 10.64 -28.20 30.83
CA ARG A 77 10.80 -27.78 32.23
C ARG A 77 10.68 -26.28 32.48
N LEU A 78 11.20 -25.43 31.61
CA LEU A 78 11.26 -23.98 31.90
C LEU A 78 10.04 -23.21 31.40
N LEU A 79 9.52 -23.54 30.22
CA LEU A 79 8.40 -22.80 29.66
C LEU A 79 7.09 -23.09 30.40
N THR A 80 6.66 -24.36 30.45
CA THR A 80 5.35 -24.75 30.99
C THR A 80 5.29 -24.67 32.52
N ALA A 81 6.39 -24.97 33.23
CA ALA A 81 6.43 -24.83 34.69
C ALA A 81 6.33 -23.36 35.14
N SER A 82 6.80 -22.42 34.31
CA SER A 82 6.68 -20.98 34.61
C SER A 82 5.23 -20.50 34.59
N TRP A 83 4.32 -21.18 33.88
CA TRP A 83 2.94 -20.72 33.67
C TRP A 83 2.10 -20.68 34.96
N ARG A 84 2.51 -21.47 35.96
CA ARG A 84 1.85 -21.52 37.28
C ARG A 84 2.44 -20.54 38.30
N GLN A 85 3.59 -19.91 38.00
CA GLN A 85 4.23 -18.92 38.89
C GLN A 85 3.45 -17.61 38.90
N PRO A 86 3.41 -16.83 40.00
CA PRO A 86 2.74 -15.52 40.02
C PRO A 86 3.47 -14.47 39.14
N LEU A 87 2.78 -13.38 38.80
CA LEU A 87 3.39 -12.25 38.09
C LEU A 87 4.50 -11.63 38.96
N GLY A 88 5.74 -11.62 38.46
CA GLY A 88 6.93 -11.23 39.22
C GLY A 88 7.65 -12.37 39.94
N GLY A 89 7.04 -13.55 40.06
CA GLY A 89 7.61 -14.76 40.69
C GLY A 89 8.30 -15.72 39.72
N GLY A 90 8.76 -15.25 38.56
CA GLY A 90 9.46 -16.08 37.57
C GLY A 90 8.61 -16.64 36.43
N ARG A 91 7.35 -16.21 36.29
CA ARG A 91 6.54 -16.47 35.09
C ARG A 91 7.19 -15.83 33.86
N VAL A 92 7.25 -16.55 32.74
CA VAL A 92 7.75 -15.99 31.47
C VAL A 92 6.87 -14.80 31.05
N LYS A 93 7.49 -13.63 30.92
CA LYS A 93 6.83 -12.34 30.67
C LYS A 93 6.08 -12.36 29.34
N THR A 94 6.70 -12.84 28.28
CA THR A 94 6.07 -12.93 26.96
C THR A 94 4.80 -13.78 27.01
N CYS A 95 4.84 -14.94 27.68
CA CYS A 95 3.65 -15.77 27.90
C CYS A 95 2.58 -15.04 28.72
N ALA A 96 2.99 -14.34 29.79
CA ALA A 96 2.08 -13.57 30.64
C ALA A 96 1.40 -12.40 29.89
N GLN A 97 2.10 -11.76 28.95
CA GLN A 97 1.58 -10.63 28.18
C GLN A 97 0.67 -11.05 27.03
N VAL A 98 0.99 -12.14 26.35
CA VAL A 98 0.31 -12.54 25.10
C VAL A 98 -0.77 -13.59 25.33
N CYS A 99 -0.55 -14.51 26.27
CA CYS A 99 -1.40 -15.68 26.52
C CYS A 99 -1.92 -15.72 27.98
N GLY A 100 -1.70 -14.65 28.76
CA GLY A 100 -2.11 -14.60 30.15
C GLY A 100 -3.63 -14.50 30.29
N SER A 101 -4.23 -15.36 31.11
CA SER A 101 -5.68 -15.36 31.35
C SER A 101 -6.18 -14.11 32.10
N GLU A 102 -5.27 -13.32 32.67
CA GLU A 102 -5.58 -12.13 33.49
C GLU A 102 -5.43 -10.81 32.71
N LEU A 103 -4.58 -10.82 31.68
CA LEU A 103 -4.33 -9.71 30.78
C LEU A 103 -3.78 -10.25 29.47
N ASP A 104 -4.63 -10.26 28.45
CA ASP A 104 -4.21 -10.50 27.08
C ASP A 104 -3.88 -9.15 26.44
N ALA A 105 -2.64 -8.68 26.66
CA ALA A 105 -2.21 -7.39 26.13
C ALA A 105 -2.19 -7.36 24.59
N PHE A 106 -2.12 -8.53 23.95
CA PHE A 106 -2.22 -8.65 22.50
C PHE A 106 -3.66 -8.49 22.01
N GLN A 107 -4.67 -9.01 22.71
CA GLN A 107 -6.07 -8.75 22.36
C GLN A 107 -6.45 -7.30 22.71
N ALA A 108 -6.01 -6.83 23.87
CA ALA A 108 -6.40 -5.54 24.40
C ALA A 108 -5.78 -4.33 23.68
N GLN A 109 -4.73 -4.52 22.85
CA GLN A 109 -4.25 -3.46 21.94
C GLN A 109 -5.20 -3.21 20.76
N PHE A 110 -6.12 -4.14 20.47
CA PHE A 110 -7.20 -3.97 19.50
C PHE A 110 -8.46 -3.36 20.14
N GLU A 111 -8.45 -3.16 21.47
CA GLU A 111 -9.47 -2.45 22.23
C GLU A 111 -9.04 -0.98 22.45
N ASN A 112 -10.00 -0.08 22.69
CA ASN A 112 -9.77 1.35 22.72
C ASN A 112 -8.70 1.75 23.77
N ARG A 113 -7.72 2.60 23.41
CA ARG A 113 -6.47 2.84 24.17
C ARG A 113 -6.65 3.27 25.63
N ARG A 114 -7.77 3.94 25.97
CA ARG A 114 -8.08 4.42 27.34
C ARG A 114 -8.49 3.27 28.26
N ASP A 115 -9.22 2.30 27.73
CA ASP A 115 -9.76 1.17 28.49
C ASP A 115 -8.63 0.22 28.91
N PHE A 116 -7.65 0.00 28.04
CA PHE A 116 -6.48 -0.83 28.33
C PHE A 116 -5.68 -0.35 29.55
N GLN A 117 -5.43 0.96 29.67
CA GLN A 117 -4.66 1.51 30.80
C GLN A 117 -5.45 1.41 32.12
N GLN A 118 -6.76 1.56 32.07
CA GLN A 118 -7.64 1.44 33.23
C GLN A 118 -7.77 -0.01 33.70
N ILE A 119 -7.87 -0.97 32.77
CA ILE A 119 -7.94 -2.41 33.05
C ILE A 119 -6.65 -2.92 33.70
N VAL A 120 -5.48 -2.52 33.19
CA VAL A 120 -4.17 -2.91 33.76
C VAL A 120 -4.01 -2.38 35.19
N ARG A 121 -4.46 -1.15 35.43
CA ARG A 121 -4.35 -0.50 36.75
C ARG A 121 -5.31 -1.10 37.77
N GLN A 122 -6.55 -1.41 37.38
CA GLN A 122 -7.54 -2.06 38.25
C GLN A 122 -7.18 -3.50 38.61
N LYS A 123 -6.67 -4.29 37.65
CA LYS A 123 -6.44 -5.74 37.86
C LYS A 123 -5.10 -6.09 38.52
N MET A 124 -4.06 -5.28 38.36
CA MET A 124 -2.70 -5.66 38.77
C MET A 124 -2.09 -4.78 39.86
N GLY A 125 -2.72 -3.66 40.22
CA GLY A 125 -2.22 -2.73 41.23
C GLY A 125 -0.94 -1.99 40.83
N ASP A 126 -0.63 -0.92 41.56
CA ASP A 126 0.43 0.03 41.18
C ASP A 126 1.85 -0.58 41.20
N ALA A 127 2.10 -1.63 41.99
CA ALA A 127 3.39 -2.30 42.06
C ALA A 127 3.72 -3.12 40.80
N ALA A 128 2.74 -3.83 40.24
CA ALA A 128 2.91 -4.61 39.01
C ALA A 128 2.96 -3.73 37.75
N HIS A 129 2.19 -2.63 37.74
CA HIS A 129 2.30 -1.58 36.72
C HIS A 129 3.73 -1.00 36.65
N ARG A 130 4.37 -0.78 37.81
CA ARG A 130 5.76 -0.34 37.91
C ARG A 130 6.77 -1.42 37.46
N ALA A 131 6.54 -2.68 37.80
CA ALA A 131 7.44 -3.79 37.47
C ALA A 131 7.41 -4.23 35.99
N LEU A 132 6.28 -4.06 35.29
CA LEU A 132 6.15 -4.42 33.87
C LEU A 132 6.92 -3.49 32.92
N GLY A 133 7.47 -2.37 33.42
CA GLY A 133 8.33 -1.48 32.66
C GLY A 133 7.61 -0.78 31.50
N VAL A 134 6.30 -0.55 31.64
CA VAL A 134 5.53 0.25 30.67
C VAL A 134 5.90 1.72 30.90
N PHE A 135 6.91 2.16 30.15
CA PHE A 135 7.31 3.55 29.92
C PHE A 135 7.56 4.41 31.16
N ARG A 136 8.80 4.34 31.66
CA ARG A 136 9.39 5.28 32.62
C ARG A 136 9.36 6.72 32.05
N ARG A 137 8.39 7.52 32.49
CA ARG A 137 8.32 9.00 32.67
C ARG A 137 8.84 9.98 31.58
N LYS A 138 9.54 9.57 30.51
CA LYS A 138 9.98 10.48 29.41
C LYS A 138 8.98 10.63 28.26
N LYS A 139 7.87 9.86 28.24
CA LYS A 139 6.88 9.84 27.14
C LYS A 139 5.70 10.81 27.26
N ASN A 140 5.54 11.58 28.34
CA ASN A 140 4.40 12.49 28.45
C ASN A 140 4.46 13.65 27.44
N LYS A 141 5.64 14.06 26.99
CA LYS A 141 5.80 15.05 25.92
C LYS A 141 5.49 14.43 24.56
N ALA A 142 6.18 13.35 24.18
CA ALA A 142 5.97 12.65 22.92
C ALA A 142 4.54 12.12 22.73
N ALA A 143 3.87 11.63 23.78
CA ALA A 143 2.48 11.18 23.68
C ALA A 143 1.49 12.35 23.55
N ARG A 144 1.77 13.50 24.17
CA ARG A 144 1.00 14.74 23.95
C ARG A 144 1.23 15.29 22.54
N GLU A 145 2.48 15.25 22.06
CA GLU A 145 2.86 15.62 20.70
C GLU A 145 2.19 14.69 19.67
N GLU A 146 2.18 13.37 19.88
CA GLU A 146 1.48 12.41 19.01
C GLU A 146 -0.04 12.68 18.94
N VAL A 147 -0.68 12.98 20.09
CA VAL A 147 -2.12 13.32 20.14
C VAL A 147 -2.38 14.65 19.44
N GLN A 148 -1.57 15.68 19.71
CA GLN A 148 -1.70 17.00 19.11
C GLN A 148 -1.41 16.98 17.59
N GLN A 149 -0.44 16.17 17.14
CA GLN A 149 -0.17 15.94 15.72
C GLN A 149 -1.35 15.25 15.04
N SER A 150 -1.94 14.23 15.68
CA SER A 150 -3.15 13.56 15.18
C SER A 150 -4.33 14.51 15.07
N GLU A 151 -4.58 15.37 16.06
CA GLU A 151 -5.64 16.39 16.02
C GLU A 151 -5.39 17.45 14.94
N SER A 152 -4.13 17.84 14.73
CA SER A 152 -3.74 18.79 13.69
C SER A 152 -3.96 18.24 12.29
N LEU A 153 -3.57 16.97 12.05
CA LEU A 153 -3.85 16.29 10.78
C LEU A 153 -5.37 16.14 10.53
N LYS A 154 -6.15 15.82 11.56
CA LYS A 154 -7.61 15.80 11.49
C LYS A 154 -8.26 17.16 11.21
N ARG A 155 -7.62 18.27 11.58
CA ARG A 155 -8.11 19.61 11.21
C ARG A 155 -7.85 19.88 9.72
N VAL A 156 -6.68 19.50 9.24
CA VAL A 156 -6.27 19.75 7.84
C VAL A 156 -6.99 18.86 6.85
N GLN A 157 -7.40 17.64 7.21
CA GLN A 157 -8.10 16.74 6.29
C GLN A 157 -9.34 17.38 5.65
N LYS A 158 -10.06 18.23 6.39
CA LYS A 158 -11.29 18.91 5.93
C LYS A 158 -11.05 19.99 4.88
N ILE A 159 -9.81 20.47 4.78
CA ILE A 159 -9.35 21.53 3.87
C ILE A 159 -8.24 21.03 2.95
N CYS A 160 -8.06 19.72 2.86
CA CYS A 160 -7.06 19.07 2.03
C CYS A 160 -7.75 18.27 0.93
N ALA A 161 -7.28 18.44 -0.31
CA ALA A 161 -7.61 17.54 -1.40
C ALA A 161 -6.36 16.77 -1.86
N VAL A 162 -6.49 15.46 -2.08
CA VAL A 162 -5.49 14.62 -2.73
C VAL A 162 -5.96 14.34 -4.15
N VAL A 163 -5.24 14.87 -5.14
CA VAL A 163 -5.65 14.87 -6.54
C VAL A 163 -4.70 13.99 -7.33
N TYR A 164 -5.20 13.00 -8.06
CA TYR A 164 -4.35 12.06 -8.79
C TYR A 164 -4.61 12.05 -10.30
N SER A 165 -3.56 11.72 -11.06
CA SER A 165 -3.62 11.41 -12.50
C SER A 165 -2.99 10.03 -12.72
N SER A 166 -3.75 9.10 -13.30
CA SER A 166 -3.39 7.68 -13.29
C SER A 166 -3.89 6.93 -14.52
N LEU A 167 -3.03 6.10 -15.11
CA LEU A 167 -3.39 5.21 -16.22
C LEU A 167 -3.82 3.83 -15.70
N THR A 168 -2.94 3.20 -14.90
CA THR A 168 -3.08 1.82 -14.40
C THR A 168 -3.59 1.73 -12.96
N GLY A 169 -3.96 2.86 -12.34
CA GLY A 169 -4.42 2.92 -10.95
C GLY A 169 -3.32 3.10 -9.89
N THR A 170 -2.03 3.09 -10.26
CA THR A 170 -0.94 3.21 -9.29
C THR A 170 -0.90 4.57 -8.58
N ALA A 171 -1.13 5.67 -9.29
CA ALA A 171 -1.15 7.01 -8.68
C ALA A 171 -2.35 7.20 -7.76
N GLU A 172 -3.49 6.59 -8.11
CA GLU A 172 -4.69 6.54 -7.27
C GLU A 172 -4.43 5.80 -5.95
N GLU A 173 -3.70 4.69 -5.99
CA GLU A 173 -3.33 3.92 -4.79
C GLU A 173 -2.41 4.72 -3.86
N VAL A 174 -1.45 5.44 -4.43
CA VAL A 174 -0.60 6.36 -3.65
C VAL A 174 -1.42 7.49 -3.05
N ALA A 175 -2.36 8.08 -3.79
CA ALA A 175 -3.26 9.10 -3.29
C ALA A 175 -4.12 8.59 -2.12
N LYS A 176 -4.73 7.42 -2.26
CA LYS A 176 -5.49 6.73 -1.18
C LYS A 176 -4.60 6.41 0.02
N SER A 177 -3.33 6.08 -0.19
CA SER A 177 -2.36 5.84 0.89
C SER A 177 -1.99 7.13 1.64
N ILE A 178 -1.86 8.26 0.93
CA ILE A 178 -1.67 9.59 1.53
C ILE A 178 -2.92 9.95 2.36
N GLN A 179 -4.11 9.82 1.78
CA GLN A 179 -5.39 10.06 2.46
C GLN A 179 -5.52 9.21 3.74
N SER A 180 -5.23 7.92 3.65
CA SER A 180 -5.28 6.99 4.78
C SER A 180 -4.29 7.37 5.88
N SER A 181 -3.07 7.79 5.50
CA SER A 181 -2.03 8.25 6.43
C SER A 181 -2.40 9.57 7.13
N MET A 182 -3.30 10.36 6.55
CA MET A 182 -3.87 11.57 7.15
C MET A 182 -5.09 11.29 8.06
N GLY A 183 -5.66 10.09 8.05
CA GLY A 183 -6.83 9.72 8.85
C GLY A 183 -8.11 9.42 8.06
N GLY A 184 -8.07 9.49 6.72
CA GLY A 184 -9.10 8.95 5.83
C GLY A 184 -10.17 9.93 5.34
N GLU A 185 -10.31 11.14 5.90
CA GLU A 185 -11.39 12.07 5.49
C GLU A 185 -10.94 13.16 4.50
N ALA A 186 -9.68 13.15 4.04
CA ALA A 186 -9.24 14.13 3.05
C ALA A 186 -9.92 13.84 1.69
N LEU A 187 -10.41 14.88 1.01
CA LEU A 187 -11.09 14.73 -0.28
C LEU A 187 -10.11 14.11 -1.29
N THR A 188 -10.41 12.95 -1.85
CA THR A 188 -9.55 12.31 -2.86
C THR A 188 -10.29 12.20 -4.19
N LEU A 189 -9.71 12.77 -5.26
CA LEU A 189 -10.36 12.82 -6.58
C LEU A 189 -9.36 12.70 -7.74
N ASN A 190 -9.86 12.31 -8.92
CA ASN A 190 -9.07 12.39 -10.15
C ASN A 190 -8.89 13.86 -10.56
N ILE A 191 -7.74 14.18 -11.17
CA ILE A 191 -7.42 15.52 -11.65
C ILE A 191 -8.42 16.09 -12.66
N SER A 192 -9.10 15.25 -13.44
CA SER A 192 -10.14 15.67 -14.38
C SER A 192 -11.36 16.28 -13.67
N GLU A 193 -11.55 15.95 -12.39
CA GLU A 193 -12.66 16.44 -11.57
C GLU A 193 -12.27 17.70 -10.77
N LEU A 194 -11.01 18.10 -10.79
CA LEU A 194 -10.51 19.27 -10.09
C LEU A 194 -10.96 20.56 -10.78
N LYS A 195 -12.15 21.05 -10.40
CA LYS A 195 -12.75 22.28 -10.93
C LYS A 195 -12.17 23.53 -10.25
N HIS A 196 -12.26 24.66 -10.94
CA HIS A 196 -11.79 25.95 -10.45
C HIS A 196 -12.44 26.36 -9.11
N ASP A 197 -13.76 26.14 -8.95
CA ASP A 197 -14.48 26.48 -7.72
C ASP A 197 -13.99 25.70 -6.50
N LEU A 198 -13.62 24.43 -6.70
CA LEU A 198 -13.05 23.59 -5.65
C LEU A 198 -11.67 24.11 -5.23
N MET A 199 -10.80 24.42 -6.21
CA MET A 199 -9.49 25.03 -5.92
C MET A 199 -9.63 26.36 -5.19
N HIS A 200 -10.59 27.20 -5.61
CA HIS A 200 -10.88 28.47 -4.96
C HIS A 200 -11.32 28.27 -3.52
N ARG A 201 -12.24 27.33 -3.25
CA ARG A 201 -12.73 27.00 -1.91
C ARG A 201 -11.61 26.51 -1.00
N ILE A 202 -10.78 25.57 -1.48
CA ILE A 202 -9.63 25.05 -0.73
C ILE A 202 -8.68 26.19 -0.38
N ARG A 203 -8.37 27.05 -1.36
CA ARG A 203 -7.53 28.24 -1.13
C ARG A 203 -8.13 29.19 -0.10
N SER A 204 -9.42 29.52 -0.19
CA SER A 204 -10.07 30.48 0.72
C SER A 204 -10.11 29.98 2.17
N LEU A 205 -10.13 28.67 2.38
CA LEU A 205 -10.04 28.04 3.70
C LEU A 205 -8.60 27.92 4.21
N GLY A 206 -7.62 28.47 3.48
CA GLY A 206 -6.21 28.32 3.78
C GLY A 206 -5.68 26.90 3.58
N GLY A 207 -6.44 26.04 2.90
CA GLY A 207 -6.18 24.63 2.67
C GLY A 207 -5.07 24.32 1.66
N ILE A 208 -5.00 23.05 1.26
CA ILE A 208 -3.94 22.50 0.40
C ILE A 208 -4.49 21.50 -0.63
N ILE A 209 -3.82 21.44 -1.78
CA ILE A 209 -3.97 20.35 -2.76
C ILE A 209 -2.67 19.56 -2.87
N ILE A 210 -2.73 18.25 -2.64
CA ILE A 210 -1.63 17.31 -2.82
C ILE A 210 -1.82 16.63 -4.17
N PHE A 211 -0.92 16.89 -5.12
CA PHE A 211 -0.96 16.32 -6.45
C PHE A 211 -0.15 15.02 -6.52
N VAL A 212 -0.75 13.97 -7.09
CA VAL A 212 -0.13 12.67 -7.35
C VAL A 212 -0.15 12.39 -8.85
N VAL A 213 0.94 12.70 -9.55
CA VAL A 213 0.97 12.78 -11.02
C VAL A 213 1.87 11.69 -11.59
N ALA A 214 1.28 10.75 -12.32
CA ALA A 214 2.04 9.76 -13.07
C ALA A 214 2.49 10.27 -14.45
N THR A 215 3.66 9.81 -14.86
CA THR A 215 4.28 10.10 -16.16
C THR A 215 4.05 8.92 -17.10
N THR A 216 3.70 9.20 -18.36
CA THR A 216 3.51 8.17 -19.41
C THR A 216 4.35 8.46 -20.65
N GLY A 217 4.59 7.43 -21.46
CA GLY A 217 5.29 7.53 -22.75
C GLY A 217 6.62 8.30 -22.66
N GLU A 218 6.78 9.27 -23.54
CA GLU A 218 7.97 10.13 -23.67
C GLU A 218 7.99 11.27 -22.64
N GLY A 219 7.69 10.98 -21.38
CA GLY A 219 7.67 11.97 -20.31
C GLY A 219 6.43 12.87 -20.30
N GLU A 220 5.31 12.40 -20.86
CA GLU A 220 4.07 13.16 -21.04
C GLU A 220 3.09 12.97 -19.88
N PHE A 221 2.10 13.87 -19.82
CA PHE A 221 0.94 13.73 -18.97
C PHE A 221 0.02 12.62 -19.45
N ILE A 222 -0.59 11.90 -18.51
CA ILE A 222 -1.69 10.97 -18.82
C ILE A 222 -2.90 11.78 -19.32
N GLU A 223 -3.73 11.15 -20.14
CA GLU A 223 -4.86 11.79 -20.83
C GLU A 223 -5.82 12.51 -19.88
N ASP A 224 -6.03 11.98 -18.68
CA ASP A 224 -6.91 12.57 -17.65
C ASP A 224 -6.39 13.94 -17.13
N ALA A 225 -5.07 14.15 -17.11
CA ALA A 225 -4.44 15.39 -16.68
C ALA A 225 -4.38 16.45 -17.77
N LYS A 226 -4.38 16.08 -19.06
CA LYS A 226 -4.17 17.02 -20.17
C LYS A 226 -5.14 18.21 -20.14
N PRO A 227 -6.46 18.04 -19.93
CA PRO A 227 -7.39 19.17 -19.86
C PRO A 227 -7.04 20.16 -18.74
N PHE A 228 -6.69 19.65 -17.56
CA PHE A 228 -6.30 20.48 -16.42
C PHE A 228 -5.02 21.27 -16.73
N ILE A 229 -3.99 20.60 -17.25
CA ILE A 229 -2.71 21.23 -17.60
C ILE A 229 -2.89 22.32 -18.67
N GLN A 230 -3.68 22.05 -19.70
CA GLN A 230 -3.98 23.03 -20.75
C GLN A 230 -4.75 24.24 -20.19
N ALA A 231 -5.72 24.01 -19.31
CA ALA A 231 -6.46 25.09 -18.66
C ALA A 231 -5.54 25.98 -17.80
N GLN A 232 -4.66 25.37 -17.00
CA GLN A 232 -3.68 26.13 -16.21
C GLN A 232 -2.66 26.86 -17.10
N GLY A 233 -2.22 26.26 -18.21
CA GLY A 233 -1.33 26.90 -19.18
C GLY A 233 -1.90 28.22 -19.72
N LYS A 234 -3.20 28.22 -20.05
CA LYS A 234 -3.94 29.39 -20.56
C LYS A 234 -4.35 30.41 -19.48
N ALA A 235 -4.35 30.01 -18.20
CA ALA A 235 -4.74 30.88 -17.10
C ALA A 235 -3.81 32.09 -16.96
N GLN A 236 -4.32 33.20 -16.43
CA GLN A 236 -3.50 34.38 -16.17
C GLN A 236 -2.42 34.10 -15.11
N LYS A 237 -1.35 34.90 -15.13
CA LYS A 237 -0.33 34.87 -14.07
C LYS A 237 -0.98 35.11 -12.70
N ASP A 238 -0.45 34.48 -11.65
CA ASP A 238 -0.90 34.63 -10.26
C ASP A 238 -2.35 34.15 -9.99
N THR A 239 -2.99 33.46 -10.93
CA THR A 239 -4.35 32.89 -10.73
C THR A 239 -4.41 31.96 -9.51
N LEU A 240 -3.34 31.23 -9.23
CA LEU A 240 -3.21 30.30 -8.10
C LEU A 240 -2.52 30.92 -6.88
N LYS A 241 -2.31 32.25 -6.85
CA LYS A 241 -1.68 32.93 -5.71
C LYS A 241 -2.41 32.59 -4.41
N GLY A 242 -1.65 32.17 -3.40
CA GLY A 242 -2.14 31.75 -2.09
C GLY A 242 -2.67 30.31 -2.01
N LEU A 243 -2.76 29.59 -3.13
CA LEU A 243 -3.08 28.16 -3.13
C LEU A 243 -1.84 27.38 -2.70
N LYS A 244 -1.96 26.60 -1.62
CA LYS A 244 -0.88 25.75 -1.14
C LYS A 244 -0.92 24.40 -1.86
N VAL A 245 0.25 23.89 -2.23
CA VAL A 245 0.38 22.62 -2.96
C VAL A 245 1.52 21.76 -2.42
N ALA A 246 1.39 20.45 -2.61
CA ALA A 246 2.47 19.47 -2.49
C ALA A 246 2.45 18.54 -3.72
N MET A 247 3.60 18.00 -4.10
CA MET A 247 3.72 17.17 -5.31
C MET A 247 4.37 15.82 -5.02
N CYS A 248 3.73 14.77 -5.51
CA CYS A 248 4.20 13.41 -5.57
C CYS A 248 4.17 12.95 -7.03
N GLY A 249 5.32 12.89 -7.69
CA GLY A 249 5.42 12.36 -9.03
C GLY A 249 5.62 10.85 -9.01
N LEU A 250 5.01 10.16 -9.97
CA LEU A 250 5.30 8.77 -10.28
C LEU A 250 5.95 8.68 -11.66
N GLY A 251 7.10 8.01 -11.74
CA GLY A 251 7.82 7.76 -12.97
C GLY A 251 8.67 6.51 -12.83
N SER A 252 9.52 6.24 -13.81
CA SER A 252 10.48 5.13 -13.74
C SER A 252 11.82 5.58 -14.29
N THR A 253 12.90 5.26 -13.56
CA THR A 253 14.28 5.52 -14.00
C THR A 253 14.72 4.64 -15.17
N PHE A 254 13.89 3.68 -15.59
CA PHE A 254 14.06 2.97 -16.87
C PHE A 254 13.85 3.86 -18.09
N TYR A 255 13.23 5.04 -17.92
CA TYR A 255 12.98 5.98 -19.00
C TYR A 255 13.80 7.26 -18.78
N ASP A 256 14.30 7.84 -19.87
CA ASP A 256 15.14 9.05 -19.84
C ASP A 256 14.44 10.23 -19.14
N LYS A 257 13.14 10.40 -19.40
CA LYS A 257 12.34 11.50 -18.86
C LYS A 257 11.70 11.14 -17.52
N PHE A 258 12.54 10.75 -16.56
CA PHE A 258 12.11 10.37 -15.21
C PHE A 258 11.26 11.46 -14.54
N ASN A 259 10.01 11.10 -14.20
CA ASN A 259 9.05 11.97 -13.48
C ASN A 259 8.74 13.31 -14.19
N ASN A 260 8.93 13.39 -15.51
CA ASN A 260 8.84 14.65 -16.25
C ASN A 260 7.45 15.30 -16.15
N ALA A 261 6.36 14.54 -16.20
CA ALA A 261 5.01 15.08 -16.07
C ALA A 261 4.80 15.76 -14.70
N GLY A 262 5.19 15.10 -13.61
CA GLY A 262 5.07 15.68 -12.26
C GLY A 262 5.93 16.95 -12.08
N LYS A 263 7.15 16.97 -12.64
CA LYS A 263 8.03 18.14 -12.65
C LYS A 263 7.41 19.32 -13.42
N MET A 264 6.89 19.05 -14.61
CA MET A 264 6.22 20.06 -15.44
C MET A 264 4.95 20.59 -14.77
N ALA A 265 4.12 19.73 -14.17
CA ALA A 265 2.94 20.15 -13.42
C ALA A 265 3.31 21.08 -12.26
N LEU A 266 4.31 20.70 -11.46
CA LEU A 266 4.73 21.52 -10.33
C LEU A 266 5.24 22.89 -10.78
N GLN A 267 6.07 22.92 -11.83
CA GLN A 267 6.56 24.18 -12.38
C GLN A 267 5.41 25.06 -12.88
N LEU A 268 4.46 24.49 -13.63
CA LEU A 268 3.29 25.21 -14.11
C LEU A 268 2.46 25.80 -12.96
N LEU A 269 2.21 25.03 -11.90
CA LEU A 269 1.47 25.52 -10.72
C LEU A 269 2.20 26.70 -10.05
N LYS A 270 3.53 26.61 -9.91
CA LYS A 270 4.37 27.68 -9.35
C LYS A 270 4.38 28.93 -10.22
N ASP A 271 4.47 28.77 -11.54
CA ASP A 271 4.41 29.89 -12.50
C ASP A 271 3.06 30.62 -12.45
N LYS A 272 2.00 29.93 -12.02
CA LYS A 272 0.67 30.52 -11.77
C LYS A 272 0.48 31.01 -10.33
N GLY A 273 1.51 31.00 -9.50
CA GLY A 273 1.54 31.59 -8.17
C GLY A 273 1.22 30.64 -7.01
N ALA A 274 1.09 29.32 -7.24
CA ALA A 274 0.88 28.36 -6.17
C ALA A 274 2.12 28.26 -5.24
N GLU A 275 1.88 28.00 -3.97
CA GLU A 275 2.90 27.92 -2.92
C GLU A 275 3.18 26.45 -2.55
N GLU A 276 4.39 25.99 -2.83
CA GLU A 276 4.85 24.66 -2.46
C GLU A 276 5.23 24.61 -0.98
N ILE A 277 4.58 23.76 -0.18
CA ILE A 277 4.76 23.75 1.29
C ILE A 277 5.86 22.82 1.79
N CYS A 278 6.31 21.88 0.96
CA CYS A 278 7.35 20.91 1.26
C CYS A 278 8.03 20.46 -0.04
N SER A 279 9.24 19.92 0.04
CA SER A 279 9.95 19.39 -1.12
C SER A 279 9.13 18.30 -1.82
N PRO A 280 9.17 18.22 -3.16
CA PRO A 280 8.41 17.21 -3.89
C PRO A 280 9.09 15.85 -3.77
N VAL A 281 8.31 14.77 -3.91
CA VAL A 281 8.84 13.40 -4.00
C VAL A 281 8.68 12.84 -5.40
N TRP A 282 9.68 12.11 -5.86
CA TRP A 282 9.72 11.46 -7.17
C TRP A 282 9.83 9.95 -6.98
N LEU A 283 8.70 9.25 -7.04
CA LEU A 283 8.63 7.80 -6.86
C LEU A 283 9.12 7.09 -8.12
N ASP A 284 9.78 5.95 -7.92
CA ASP A 284 10.43 5.20 -9.00
C ASP A 284 9.87 3.78 -9.13
N ALA A 285 9.04 3.58 -10.16
CA ALA A 285 8.45 2.30 -10.50
C ALA A 285 9.47 1.24 -10.97
N ALA A 286 10.74 1.62 -11.24
CA ALA A 286 11.79 0.65 -11.51
C ALA A 286 12.20 -0.17 -10.27
N GLN A 287 11.89 0.30 -9.06
CA GLN A 287 12.31 -0.34 -7.82
C GLN A 287 11.36 -1.48 -7.42
N PHE A 288 11.59 -2.68 -7.96
CA PHE A 288 10.77 -3.87 -7.70
C PHE A 288 10.71 -4.33 -6.23
N ARG A 289 11.62 -3.88 -5.36
CA ARG A 289 11.68 -4.30 -3.94
C ARG A 289 10.65 -3.61 -3.05
N LYS A 290 10.09 -2.47 -3.48
CA LYS A 290 9.18 -1.65 -2.66
C LYS A 290 7.98 -1.22 -3.49
N SER A 291 6.80 -1.38 -2.92
CA SER A 291 5.58 -0.81 -3.49
C SER A 291 5.64 0.73 -3.55
N MET A 292 4.85 1.35 -4.43
CA MET A 292 4.78 2.82 -4.50
C MET A 292 4.37 3.45 -3.15
N PRO A 293 3.37 2.93 -2.42
CA PRO A 293 3.05 3.44 -1.09
C PRO A 293 4.25 3.38 -0.13
N GLU A 294 5.02 2.29 -0.11
CA GLU A 294 6.21 2.18 0.74
C GLU A 294 7.31 3.19 0.40
N GLN A 295 7.49 3.51 -0.89
CA GLN A 295 8.43 4.54 -1.31
C GLN A 295 7.97 5.95 -0.91
N MET A 296 6.66 6.18 -0.84
CA MET A 296 6.06 7.46 -0.46
C MET A 296 6.14 7.74 1.05
N MET A 297 6.07 6.71 1.89
CA MET A 297 6.01 6.87 3.36
C MET A 297 7.14 7.70 3.99
N PRO A 298 8.43 7.54 3.61
CA PRO A 298 9.50 8.35 4.17
C PRO A 298 9.29 9.87 3.95
N TRP A 299 8.83 10.24 2.76
CA TRP A 299 8.48 11.62 2.42
C TRP A 299 7.25 12.11 3.20
N PHE A 300 6.22 11.26 3.31
CA PHE A 300 5.04 11.59 4.10
C PHE A 300 5.40 11.96 5.55
N VAL A 301 6.23 11.12 6.19
CA VAL A 301 6.60 11.31 7.60
C VAL A 301 7.56 12.48 7.79
N SER A 302 8.53 12.66 6.89
CA SER A 302 9.64 13.59 7.10
C SER A 302 9.35 15.00 6.59
N ASP A 303 8.54 15.14 5.54
CA ASP A 303 8.36 16.39 4.82
C ASP A 303 6.90 16.85 4.84
N LEU A 304 5.99 16.01 4.32
CA LEU A 304 4.60 16.40 4.13
C LEU A 304 3.86 16.56 5.47
N SER A 305 3.91 15.56 6.35
CA SER A 305 3.19 15.58 7.64
C SER A 305 3.57 16.79 8.51
N PRO A 306 4.86 17.11 8.72
CA PRO A 306 5.24 18.33 9.43
C PRO A 306 4.71 19.62 8.78
N ALA A 307 4.72 19.70 7.46
CA ALA A 307 4.20 20.85 6.73
C ALA A 307 2.66 20.98 6.86
N LEU A 308 1.94 19.86 6.84
CA LEU A 308 0.49 19.81 7.12
C LEU A 308 0.20 20.22 8.57
N ILE A 309 0.96 19.75 9.56
CA ILE A 309 0.78 20.14 10.96
C ILE A 309 0.98 21.66 11.13
N LYS A 310 2.04 22.21 10.53
CA LYS A 310 2.28 23.67 10.53
C LYS A 310 1.13 24.44 9.88
N LEU A 311 0.54 23.89 8.82
CA LEU A 311 -0.64 24.47 8.18
C LEU A 311 -1.84 24.46 9.13
N ALA A 312 -2.09 23.34 9.80
CA ALA A 312 -3.18 23.17 10.77
C ALA A 312 -3.15 24.22 11.89
N ASP A 313 -1.95 24.59 12.34
CA ASP A 313 -1.77 25.56 13.42
C ASP A 313 -1.97 27.01 12.95
N SER A 314 -1.89 27.26 11.64
CA SER A 314 -2.12 28.58 11.04
C SER A 314 -3.57 28.83 10.61
N VAL A 315 -4.40 27.79 10.56
CA VAL A 315 -5.80 27.89 10.14
C VAL A 315 -6.69 27.97 11.37
N GLU A 316 -7.31 29.14 11.58
CA GLU A 316 -8.43 29.28 12.52
C GLU A 316 -9.66 28.58 11.93
N VAL A 317 -9.86 27.31 12.29
CA VAL A 317 -11.05 26.56 11.89
C VAL A 317 -12.23 27.10 12.68
N THR A 318 -12.95 28.08 12.13
CA THR A 318 -14.26 28.48 12.66
C THR A 318 -15.26 27.34 12.45
N GLU A 319 -16.01 26.99 13.48
CA GLU A 319 -17.18 26.11 13.39
C GLU A 319 -18.13 26.66 12.31
N GLY A 320 -18.14 26.04 11.14
CA GLY A 320 -18.82 26.59 9.95
C GLY A 320 -18.17 26.27 8.61
N ILE A 321 -17.02 25.58 8.58
CA ILE A 321 -16.53 24.97 7.32
C ILE A 321 -17.53 23.89 6.94
N GLU A 322 -18.50 24.22 6.07
CA GLU A 322 -19.18 23.23 5.24
C GLU A 322 -18.08 22.42 4.58
N LEU A 323 -17.97 21.18 5.05
CA LEU A 323 -16.97 20.20 4.64
C LEU A 323 -16.86 20.21 3.11
N LEU A 324 -15.66 19.91 2.60
CA LEU A 324 -15.55 19.41 1.23
C LEU A 324 -16.37 18.12 1.19
N ASP A 325 -17.65 18.28 0.90
CA ASP A 325 -18.68 17.29 1.20
C ASP A 325 -18.52 16.12 0.25
N GLU A 326 -18.03 14.99 0.78
CA GLU A 326 -17.97 13.71 0.06
C GLU A 326 -19.35 13.33 -0.49
N SER A 327 -20.45 13.80 0.12
CA SER A 327 -21.82 13.48 -0.31
C SER A 327 -22.20 14.09 -1.67
N LYS A 328 -21.40 15.01 -2.22
CA LYS A 328 -21.55 15.53 -3.59
C LYS A 328 -20.51 14.99 -4.57
N SER A 329 -19.55 14.17 -4.13
CA SER A 329 -18.79 13.32 -5.05
C SER A 329 -19.71 12.18 -5.48
N SER A 330 -20.50 12.44 -6.52
CA SER A 330 -21.42 11.48 -7.10
C SER A 330 -20.71 10.17 -7.40
N LYS A 331 -20.96 9.08 -6.66
CA LYS A 331 -20.59 7.68 -6.98
C LYS A 331 -19.52 7.56 -8.10
N HIS A 332 -18.33 8.13 -7.89
CA HIS A 332 -17.46 8.44 -9.02
C HIS A 332 -16.54 7.26 -9.26
N ARG A 333 -16.64 6.74 -10.49
CA ARG A 333 -15.92 5.56 -10.94
C ARG A 333 -14.47 5.94 -11.18
N SER A 334 -13.55 5.24 -10.55
CA SER A 334 -12.11 5.31 -10.83
C SER A 334 -11.81 5.12 -12.32
N PRO A 335 -10.66 5.59 -12.83
CA PRO A 335 -10.30 5.43 -14.24
C PRO A 335 -10.35 3.97 -14.72
N HIS A 336 -9.98 3.01 -13.87
CA HIS A 336 -10.01 1.59 -14.21
C HIS A 336 -11.44 1.01 -14.20
N GLU A 337 -12.32 1.47 -13.31
CA GLU A 337 -13.76 1.15 -13.35
C GLU A 337 -14.42 1.63 -14.63
N ALA A 338 -14.12 2.88 -15.03
CA ALA A 338 -14.60 3.43 -16.29
C ALA A 338 -14.02 2.70 -17.52
N GLN A 339 -12.80 2.16 -17.43
CA GLN A 339 -12.23 1.30 -18.47
C GLN A 339 -12.91 -0.08 -18.49
N TRP A 340 -13.18 -0.68 -17.33
CA TRP A 340 -13.86 -1.97 -17.21
C TRP A 340 -15.27 -1.92 -17.80
N GLU A 341 -16.07 -0.91 -17.48
CA GLU A 341 -17.44 -0.79 -18.00
C GLU A 341 -17.50 -0.57 -19.52
N ARG A 342 -16.46 0.05 -20.10
CA ARG A 342 -16.32 0.21 -21.55
C ARG A 342 -15.65 -0.99 -22.21
N SER A 343 -15.16 -1.95 -21.44
CA SER A 343 -14.48 -3.12 -21.97
C SER A 343 -15.46 -4.04 -22.71
N LYS A 344 -14.95 -4.78 -23.67
CA LYS A 344 -15.70 -5.75 -24.47
C LYS A 344 -15.14 -7.14 -24.18
N THR A 345 -16.02 -8.11 -24.00
CA THR A 345 -15.61 -9.52 -23.94
C THR A 345 -15.29 -9.98 -25.36
N LEU A 346 -14.06 -10.42 -25.58
CA LEU A 346 -13.62 -10.99 -26.84
C LEU A 346 -13.57 -12.52 -26.75
N THR A 347 -13.84 -13.21 -27.86
CA THR A 347 -13.74 -14.68 -27.91
C THR A 347 -12.34 -15.09 -28.29
N VAL A 348 -11.67 -15.92 -27.49
CA VAL A 348 -10.37 -16.50 -27.85
C VAL A 348 -10.56 -17.51 -28.98
N LEU A 349 -9.86 -17.29 -30.10
CA LEU A 349 -9.79 -18.19 -31.25
C LEU A 349 -8.60 -19.14 -31.17
N SER A 350 -7.42 -18.62 -30.79
CA SER A 350 -6.21 -19.44 -30.59
C SER A 350 -5.41 -18.94 -29.40
N ASN A 351 -4.59 -19.83 -28.83
CA ASN A 351 -3.76 -19.57 -27.67
C ASN A 351 -2.51 -20.46 -27.77
N ASP A 352 -1.52 -19.96 -28.50
CA ASP A 352 -0.37 -20.72 -28.96
C ASP A 352 0.88 -20.32 -28.16
N GLU A 353 1.69 -21.29 -27.76
CA GLU A 353 3.01 -21.01 -27.15
C GLU A 353 4.01 -20.62 -28.25
N LEU A 354 4.56 -19.41 -28.16
CA LEU A 354 5.60 -18.93 -29.08
C LEU A 354 7.00 -19.40 -28.68
N ARG A 355 7.17 -19.89 -27.45
CA ARG A 355 8.42 -20.48 -26.97
C ARG A 355 8.15 -21.69 -26.09
N GLN A 356 9.17 -22.53 -25.94
CA GLN A 356 9.08 -23.64 -25.00
C GLN A 356 8.81 -23.09 -23.58
N ASN A 357 7.71 -23.55 -23.00
CA ASN A 357 7.33 -23.18 -21.64
C ASN A 357 8.37 -23.71 -20.65
N THR A 358 8.80 -22.85 -19.73
CA THR A 358 9.81 -23.15 -18.70
C THR A 358 9.31 -22.67 -17.35
N GLU A 359 9.95 -23.14 -16.26
CA GLU A 359 9.67 -22.63 -14.91
C GLU A 359 9.86 -21.11 -14.78
N ASN A 360 10.70 -20.51 -15.65
CA ASN A 360 10.97 -19.07 -15.69
C ASN A 360 10.02 -18.28 -16.60
N GLY A 361 8.95 -18.91 -17.10
CA GLY A 361 7.85 -18.27 -17.81
C GLY A 361 7.55 -18.86 -19.18
N SER A 362 6.48 -18.33 -19.78
CA SER A 362 5.92 -18.63 -21.09
C SER A 362 5.82 -17.34 -21.93
N THR A 363 5.62 -17.46 -23.23
CA THR A 363 5.24 -16.34 -24.12
C THR A 363 4.20 -16.85 -25.08
N LYS A 364 3.01 -16.25 -25.07
CA LYS A 364 1.85 -16.76 -25.80
C LYS A 364 1.40 -15.80 -26.89
N LEU A 365 0.99 -16.35 -28.03
CA LEU A 365 0.20 -15.64 -29.02
C LEU A 365 -1.27 -16.00 -28.80
N ILE A 366 -2.08 -15.01 -28.46
CA ILE A 366 -3.52 -15.19 -28.30
C ILE A 366 -4.23 -14.42 -29.39
N ILE A 367 -5.03 -15.13 -30.20
CA ILE A 367 -5.86 -14.53 -31.25
C ILE A 367 -7.29 -14.47 -30.73
N PHE A 368 -7.91 -13.29 -30.83
CA PHE A 368 -9.27 -13.02 -30.42
C PHE A 368 -10.16 -12.68 -31.61
N ARG A 369 -11.41 -13.12 -31.58
CA ARG A 369 -12.47 -12.59 -32.44
C ARG A 369 -13.03 -11.32 -31.81
N CYS A 370 -13.00 -10.23 -32.56
CA CYS A 370 -13.56 -8.95 -32.14
C CYS A 370 -15.06 -8.86 -32.51
N PRO A 371 -15.91 -8.31 -31.63
CA PRO A 371 -17.23 -7.82 -32.00
C PRO A 371 -17.15 -6.73 -33.08
N ASP A 372 -18.23 -6.55 -33.84
CA ASP A 372 -18.26 -5.59 -34.96
C ASP A 372 -18.09 -4.13 -34.51
N ASP A 373 -18.48 -3.81 -33.26
CA ASP A 373 -18.34 -2.49 -32.66
C ASP A 373 -16.98 -2.28 -31.94
N PHE A 374 -16.08 -3.25 -32.02
CA PHE A 374 -14.73 -3.14 -31.46
C PHE A 374 -13.74 -2.76 -32.57
N SER A 375 -13.18 -1.55 -32.46
CA SER A 375 -12.19 -1.03 -33.41
C SER A 375 -10.82 -0.86 -32.75
N PHE A 376 -9.78 -1.17 -33.50
CA PHE A 376 -8.38 -0.97 -33.13
C PHE A 376 -7.55 -0.81 -34.41
N GLN A 377 -6.37 -0.22 -34.27
CA GLN A 377 -5.31 -0.18 -35.26
C GLN A 377 -4.11 -1.00 -34.79
N THR A 378 -3.31 -1.46 -35.73
CA THR A 378 -2.02 -2.10 -35.41
C THR A 378 -1.16 -1.12 -34.61
N CYS A 379 -0.52 -1.62 -33.55
CA CYS A 379 0.24 -0.85 -32.56
C CYS A 379 -0.58 -0.07 -31.52
N ASP A 380 -1.92 -0.19 -31.51
CA ASP A 380 -2.71 0.32 -30.39
C ASP A 380 -2.36 -0.40 -29.07
N ASN A 381 -2.45 0.32 -27.95
CA ASN A 381 -2.31 -0.28 -26.62
C ASN A 381 -3.67 -0.76 -26.12
N ILE A 382 -3.83 -2.07 -25.93
CA ILE A 382 -5.06 -2.70 -25.46
C ILE A 382 -4.90 -3.16 -24.01
N GLY A 383 -5.77 -2.66 -23.14
CA GLY A 383 -5.90 -3.14 -21.77
C GLY A 383 -6.75 -4.40 -21.70
N VAL A 384 -6.17 -5.50 -21.25
CA VAL A 384 -6.85 -6.78 -21.03
C VAL A 384 -7.04 -6.99 -19.54
N PHE A 385 -8.28 -7.21 -19.13
CA PHE A 385 -8.60 -7.57 -17.76
C PHE A 385 -8.58 -9.11 -17.62
N PRO A 386 -7.68 -9.68 -16.79
CA PRO A 386 -7.45 -11.12 -16.78
C PRO A 386 -8.55 -11.92 -16.06
N ASP A 387 -9.19 -11.34 -15.04
CA ASP A 387 -10.17 -12.02 -14.19
C ASP A 387 -11.44 -11.16 -14.05
N ALA A 388 -12.61 -11.78 -13.95
CA ALA A 388 -13.82 -11.07 -13.53
C ALA A 388 -13.77 -10.78 -12.02
N PRO A 389 -14.48 -9.75 -11.50
CA PRO A 389 -14.58 -9.52 -10.06
C PRO A 389 -15.05 -10.79 -9.34
N ALA A 390 -14.32 -11.21 -8.30
CA ALA A 390 -14.55 -12.48 -7.61
C ALA A 390 -15.94 -12.59 -6.94
N ALA A 391 -16.59 -11.45 -6.67
CA ALA A 391 -17.94 -11.34 -6.14
C ALA A 391 -18.53 -9.96 -6.42
N ALA A 392 -19.85 -9.81 -6.28
CA ALA A 392 -20.50 -8.50 -6.30
C ALA A 392 -19.94 -7.62 -5.17
N GLY A 393 -19.35 -6.47 -5.53
CA GLY A 393 -18.70 -5.54 -4.59
C GLY A 393 -17.21 -5.78 -4.34
N ALA A 394 -16.60 -6.77 -4.99
CA ALA A 394 -15.15 -6.91 -4.99
C ALA A 394 -14.49 -5.78 -5.81
N PRO A 395 -13.25 -5.35 -5.49
CA PRO A 395 -12.52 -4.37 -6.28
C PRO A 395 -12.41 -4.80 -7.73
N PHE A 396 -12.56 -3.86 -8.67
CA PHE A 396 -12.43 -4.18 -10.08
C PHE A 396 -11.00 -4.62 -10.42
N PRO A 397 -10.84 -5.63 -11.29
CA PRO A 397 -9.55 -6.10 -11.74
C PRO A 397 -8.80 -4.98 -12.48
N ARG A 398 -7.46 -4.99 -12.41
CA ARG A 398 -6.64 -4.03 -13.15
C ARG A 398 -6.33 -4.57 -14.56
N PRO A 399 -6.36 -3.72 -15.60
CA PRO A 399 -5.99 -4.15 -16.93
C PRO A 399 -4.47 -4.32 -17.02
N ARG A 400 -4.04 -5.32 -17.77
CA ARG A 400 -2.66 -5.45 -18.28
C ARG A 400 -2.64 -4.95 -19.71
N TYR A 401 -1.71 -4.07 -20.04
CA TYR A 401 -1.63 -3.46 -21.36
C TYR A 401 -0.72 -4.27 -22.27
N TYR A 402 -1.19 -4.52 -23.50
CA TYR A 402 -0.48 -5.21 -24.56
C TYR A 402 -0.57 -4.41 -25.85
N THR A 403 0.36 -4.63 -26.77
CA THR A 403 0.32 -4.01 -28.10
C THR A 403 -0.50 -4.86 -29.06
N ALA A 404 -1.48 -4.24 -29.70
CA ALA A 404 -2.36 -4.88 -30.66
C ALA A 404 -1.68 -5.12 -32.00
N ALA A 405 -1.91 -6.30 -32.57
CA ALA A 405 -1.65 -6.58 -33.98
C ALA A 405 -2.93 -7.08 -34.64
N SER A 406 -3.14 -6.74 -35.91
CA SER A 406 -4.17 -7.39 -36.72
C SER A 406 -3.70 -8.77 -37.13
N ALA A 407 -4.55 -9.79 -36.95
CA ALA A 407 -4.33 -11.12 -37.51
C ALA A 407 -5.18 -11.28 -38.78
N ALA A 408 -4.56 -11.84 -39.83
CA ALA A 408 -5.30 -12.27 -41.02
C ALA A 408 -6.32 -13.34 -40.63
N ALA A 409 -7.46 -13.37 -41.33
CA ALA A 409 -8.29 -14.56 -41.31
C ALA A 409 -7.47 -15.68 -41.96
N ALA A 410 -7.14 -16.72 -41.21
CA ALA A 410 -6.80 -17.99 -41.83
C ALA A 410 -8.06 -18.43 -42.57
N ASP A 411 -8.01 -18.41 -43.89
CA ASP A 411 -8.97 -19.13 -44.71
C ASP A 411 -8.86 -20.61 -44.31
N ASP A 412 -9.99 -21.24 -43.96
CA ASP A 412 -10.04 -22.64 -43.51
C ASP A 412 -9.73 -23.66 -44.63
N ASP A 413 -9.20 -23.21 -45.77
CA ASP A 413 -8.71 -24.07 -46.84
C ASP A 413 -7.48 -23.43 -47.48
N ASP A 414 -6.27 -23.88 -47.10
CA ASP A 414 -5.15 -23.90 -48.05
C ASP A 414 -4.06 -24.88 -47.65
N ARG A 415 -4.36 -26.17 -47.90
CA ARG A 415 -3.37 -27.10 -48.42
C ARG A 415 -3.49 -27.11 -49.95
N ALA A 416 -2.90 -26.14 -50.66
CA ALA A 416 -2.11 -26.36 -51.89
C ALA A 416 -1.83 -25.06 -52.66
N ALA A 417 -0.53 -24.84 -52.94
CA ALA A 417 0.02 -24.21 -54.15
C ALA A 417 -0.23 -22.71 -54.43
N GLY A 418 0.84 -21.92 -54.24
CA GLY A 418 1.52 -21.19 -55.32
C GLY A 418 0.84 -19.99 -56.02
N VAL A 419 1.56 -18.85 -55.94
CA VAL A 419 1.62 -17.73 -56.92
C VAL A 419 0.50 -16.67 -56.89
N GLY A 420 0.86 -15.49 -56.38
CA GLY A 420 0.65 -14.15 -56.96
C GLY A 420 -0.76 -13.64 -57.30
N GLY A 421 -1.11 -12.46 -56.74
CA GLY A 421 -1.98 -11.48 -57.42
C GLY A 421 -3.17 -10.93 -56.61
N GLU A 422 -3.06 -9.64 -56.31
CA GLU A 422 -4.11 -8.59 -56.25
C GLU A 422 -5.32 -8.63 -55.29
N GLU A 423 -5.63 -7.41 -54.86
CA GLU A 423 -6.67 -6.96 -53.94
C GLU A 423 -8.10 -7.20 -54.45
N GLY A 424 -9.01 -7.51 -53.51
CA GLY A 424 -10.44 -7.24 -53.67
C GLY A 424 -11.35 -8.41 -53.31
N GLY A 425 -11.95 -8.37 -52.12
CA GLY A 425 -13.02 -9.30 -51.76
C GLY A 425 -13.54 -9.08 -50.34
N GLY A 426 -14.64 -8.33 -50.22
CA GLY A 426 -15.38 -8.16 -48.97
C GLY A 426 -16.02 -9.49 -48.54
N GLY A 427 -15.36 -10.20 -47.64
CA GLY A 427 -15.99 -11.19 -46.77
C GLY A 427 -16.33 -10.53 -45.44
N GLU A 428 -17.47 -10.89 -44.84
CA GLU A 428 -17.83 -10.59 -43.44
C GLU A 428 -16.89 -11.31 -42.46
N GLY A 429 -15.59 -11.03 -42.56
CA GLY A 429 -14.58 -11.52 -41.64
C GLY A 429 -14.59 -10.65 -40.41
N HIS A 430 -15.15 -11.15 -39.30
CA HIS A 430 -14.96 -10.52 -38.00
C HIS A 430 -13.46 -10.25 -37.79
N ARG A 431 -13.11 -9.01 -37.45
CA ARG A 431 -11.71 -8.61 -37.25
C ARG A 431 -11.08 -9.48 -36.18
N ARG A 432 -9.84 -9.91 -36.41
CA ARG A 432 -9.06 -10.70 -35.44
C ARG A 432 -7.99 -9.83 -34.79
N LEU A 433 -8.01 -9.78 -33.46
CA LEU A 433 -6.98 -9.13 -32.65
C LEU A 433 -5.96 -10.18 -32.21
N ALA A 434 -4.68 -9.94 -32.46
CA ALA A 434 -3.58 -10.74 -31.93
C ALA A 434 -2.87 -9.97 -30.81
N LEU A 435 -2.63 -10.65 -29.69
CA LEU A 435 -1.81 -10.15 -28.58
C LEU A 435 -0.71 -11.16 -28.25
N VAL A 436 0.50 -10.65 -28.00
CA VAL A 436 1.60 -11.43 -27.43
C VAL A 436 1.68 -11.16 -25.93
N VAL A 437 1.56 -12.22 -25.12
CA VAL A 437 1.41 -12.17 -23.66
C VAL A 437 2.56 -12.86 -22.94
#